data_AF-A0A9D9HPY3-F1
#
_entry.id   AF-A0A9D9HPY3-F1
#
_cell.length_a   1.000
_cell.length_b   1.000
_cell.length_c   1.000
_cell.angle_alpha   90.00
_cell.angle_beta   90.00
_cell.angle_gamma   90.00
#
_symmetry.space_group_name_H-M   'P 1'
#
loop_
_entity.id
_entity.type
_entity.pdbx_description
1 polymer ?
#
loop_
_entity_poly.entity_id
_entity_poly.type
_entity_poly.pdbx_seq_one_letter_code
_entity_poly.pdbx_strand_id
1 'polypeptide(L)'
;MKESFSDYYSRIRDSGVYSRISPLRGRGYYLYCNNNRRFLDMYLEGGAYLSGRRSGKSQLVFKNSLEKGLTGGLQVRHLEGRFAVSVKRFLGCFMGVDFGSWNVEAFSPQELTPDLPLYRPWLEYKNWDFSRAFAIINPFPWSEAPVPVIFPHGCQAGGAGRKVSPPFLAASARAFDDLTAVVKQIRTEDFARFDKEIPVKVFERKGPYLFYSADFDENPLEIFLKALDFNLLLSPCKELPSFIPPEVTGSEIIKFCRHLKESGF
;
A
#
# COMPACT_ATOMS: atom_id res chain seq x y z
N MET A 1 13.20 -7.07 -19.63
CA MET A 1 12.51 -8.32 -19.22
C MET A 1 11.77 -7.98 -17.94
N LYS A 2 10.42 -7.99 -17.89
CA LYS A 2 9.70 -7.71 -16.64
C LYS A 2 9.94 -8.89 -15.70
N GLU A 3 10.60 -8.66 -14.56
CA GLU A 3 10.81 -9.70 -13.55
C GLU A 3 9.45 -10.18 -13.03
N SER A 4 9.31 -11.50 -12.82
CA SER A 4 8.10 -12.05 -12.22
C SER A 4 8.10 -11.73 -10.72
N PHE A 5 6.92 -11.47 -10.15
CA PHE A 5 6.74 -11.20 -8.72
C PHE A 5 7.24 -12.38 -7.84
N SER A 6 7.27 -13.60 -8.40
CA SER A 6 7.74 -14.83 -7.76
C SER A 6 9.28 -14.92 -7.68
N ASP A 7 9.99 -14.52 -8.74
CA ASP A 7 11.47 -14.47 -8.72
C ASP A 7 11.97 -13.44 -7.70
N TYR A 8 11.23 -12.35 -7.57
CA TYR A 8 11.54 -11.28 -6.63
C TYR A 8 11.50 -11.71 -5.15
N TYR A 9 10.46 -12.40 -4.69
CA TYR A 9 10.40 -12.89 -3.31
C TYR A 9 11.46 -13.98 -3.04
N SER A 10 11.81 -14.76 -4.05
CA SER A 10 12.91 -15.72 -3.98
C SER A 10 14.24 -14.99 -3.76
N ARG A 11 14.51 -13.91 -4.51
CA ARG A 11 15.70 -13.06 -4.30
C ARG A 11 15.72 -12.38 -2.93
N ILE A 12 14.58 -11.87 -2.44
CA ILE A 12 14.50 -11.31 -1.08
C ILE A 12 14.83 -12.38 -0.04
N ARG A 13 14.28 -13.58 -0.19
CA ARG A 13 14.58 -14.69 0.72
C ARG A 13 16.07 -15.02 0.73
N ASP A 14 16.66 -15.12 -0.45
CA ASP A 14 18.05 -15.55 -0.61
C ASP A 14 19.05 -14.43 -0.28
N SER A 15 18.62 -13.16 -0.29
CA SER A 15 19.43 -11.99 0.11
C SER A 15 19.68 -11.86 1.62
N GLY A 16 19.16 -12.79 2.43
CA GLY A 16 19.30 -12.76 3.88
C GLY A 16 18.46 -11.67 4.56
N VAL A 17 17.51 -11.04 3.87
CA VAL A 17 16.65 -9.99 4.44
C VAL A 17 15.89 -10.47 5.67
N TYR A 18 15.42 -11.71 5.67
CA TYR A 18 14.71 -12.30 6.81
C TYR A 18 15.57 -12.48 8.07
N SER A 19 16.91 -12.51 7.94
CA SER A 19 17.81 -12.48 9.11
C SER A 19 18.04 -11.05 9.64
N ARG A 20 17.91 -10.03 8.76
CA ARG A 20 18.03 -8.62 9.13
C ARG A 20 16.72 -8.04 9.67
N ILE A 21 15.58 -8.53 9.18
CA ILE A 21 14.23 -8.05 9.48
C ILE A 21 13.38 -9.23 9.94
N SER A 22 13.21 -9.34 11.25
CA SER A 22 12.32 -10.32 11.86
C SER A 22 11.38 -9.59 12.84
N PRO A 23 10.23 -9.08 12.34
CA PRO A 23 9.33 -8.25 13.14
C PRO A 23 8.64 -9.04 14.26
N LEU A 24 8.69 -8.51 15.48
CA LEU A 24 7.89 -8.96 16.63
C LEU A 24 6.59 -8.16 16.77
N ARG A 25 6.61 -6.89 16.36
CA ARG A 25 5.48 -5.97 16.54
C ARG A 25 5.50 -4.85 15.50
N GLY A 26 4.32 -4.47 15.02
CA GLY A 26 4.11 -3.23 14.27
C GLY A 26 3.29 -2.23 15.08
N ARG A 27 3.66 -0.95 15.07
CA ARG A 27 2.87 0.13 15.67
C ARG A 27 3.16 1.46 14.97
N GLY A 28 2.11 2.15 14.54
CA GLY A 28 2.26 3.34 13.69
C GLY A 28 3.05 2.98 12.44
N TYR A 29 4.00 3.80 12.07
CA TYR A 29 4.86 3.54 10.90
C TYR A 29 6.14 2.77 11.25
N TYR A 30 6.17 2.04 12.37
CA TYR A 30 7.36 1.33 12.81
C TYR A 30 7.16 -0.17 12.94
N LEU A 31 8.20 -0.92 12.57
CA LEU A 31 8.39 -2.33 12.87
C LEU A 31 9.47 -2.49 13.94
N TYR A 32 9.15 -3.26 14.97
CA TYR A 32 10.05 -3.60 16.07
C TYR A 32 10.48 -5.04 15.88
N CYS A 33 11.78 -5.27 15.70
CA CYS A 33 12.34 -6.57 15.37
C CYS A 33 12.95 -7.26 16.59
N ASN A 34 13.13 -8.58 16.51
CA ASN A 34 13.69 -9.41 17.57
C ASN A 34 15.17 -9.14 17.86
N ASN A 35 15.89 -8.50 16.93
CA ASN A 35 17.27 -8.06 17.05
C ASN A 35 17.39 -6.67 17.71
N ASN A 36 16.37 -6.22 18.44
CA ASN A 36 16.28 -4.89 19.08
C ASN A 36 16.35 -3.70 18.11
N ARG A 37 16.28 -3.93 16.80
CA ARG A 37 16.20 -2.86 15.81
C ARG A 37 14.76 -2.42 15.62
N ARG A 38 14.58 -1.14 15.34
CA ARG A 38 13.31 -0.55 14.96
C ARG A 38 13.45 0.03 13.56
N PHE A 39 12.66 -0.44 12.61
CA PHE A 39 12.64 0.08 11.26
C PHE A 39 11.49 1.06 11.08
N LEU A 40 11.76 2.19 10.45
CA LEU A 40 10.72 3.02 9.86
C LEU A 40 10.18 2.31 8.63
N ASP A 41 8.94 1.84 8.71
CA ASP A 41 8.24 1.15 7.65
C ASP A 41 7.71 2.16 6.63
N MET A 42 8.47 2.35 5.56
CA MET A 42 8.07 3.16 4.42
C MET A 42 7.45 2.30 3.31
N TYR A 43 7.58 0.98 3.37
CA TYR A 43 6.95 0.07 2.41
C TYR A 43 5.45 -0.08 2.68
N LEU A 44 5.07 -0.23 3.95
CA LEU A 44 3.68 -0.31 4.43
C LEU A 44 2.84 -1.36 3.68
N GLU A 45 3.45 -2.51 3.36
CA GLU A 45 2.86 -3.58 2.52
C GLU A 45 2.30 -3.02 1.20
N GLY A 46 3.12 -2.28 0.46
CA GLY A 46 2.75 -1.67 -0.82
C GLY A 46 1.75 -0.51 -0.72
N GLY A 47 1.34 -0.13 0.50
CA GLY A 47 0.34 0.91 0.77
C GLY A 47 -0.89 0.42 1.54
N ALA A 48 -0.94 -0.85 1.99
CA ALA A 48 -2.05 -1.34 2.81
C ALA A 48 -2.03 -0.78 4.25
N TYR A 49 -0.88 -0.31 4.75
CA TYR A 49 -0.76 0.33 6.07
C TYR A 49 -0.58 1.86 6.01
N LEU A 50 -1.19 2.56 5.05
CA LEU A 50 -1.06 4.03 4.95
C LEU A 50 -1.55 4.79 6.21
N SER A 51 -2.52 4.24 6.95
CA SER A 51 -2.94 4.78 8.25
C SER A 51 -2.00 4.43 9.41
N GLY A 52 -0.97 3.61 9.17
CA GLY A 52 -0.06 3.05 10.15
C GLY A 52 -0.51 1.67 10.68
N ARG A 53 0.45 0.86 11.12
CA ARG A 53 0.21 -0.46 11.73
C ARG A 53 -0.50 -0.31 13.07
N ARG A 54 -1.51 -1.16 13.31
CA ARG A 54 -2.35 -1.13 14.52
C ARG A 54 -2.96 0.27 14.79
N SER A 55 -3.18 1.03 13.72
CA SER A 55 -3.98 2.26 13.77
C SER A 55 -5.46 1.92 13.62
N GLY A 56 -6.33 2.82 14.06
CA GLY A 56 -7.78 2.69 13.83
C GLY A 56 -8.42 1.50 14.56
N LYS A 57 -9.50 0.97 13.98
CA LYS A 57 -10.34 -0.09 14.59
C LYS A 57 -10.55 -1.30 13.68
N SER A 58 -9.94 -1.36 12.50
CA SER A 58 -10.12 -2.45 11.53
C SER A 58 -9.80 -3.83 12.11
N GLN A 59 -8.67 -3.98 12.83
CA GLN A 59 -8.29 -5.24 13.49
C GLN A 59 -9.28 -5.66 14.58
N LEU A 60 -9.81 -4.70 15.35
CA LEU A 60 -10.84 -4.98 16.36
C LEU A 60 -12.14 -5.46 15.70
N VAL A 61 -12.57 -4.79 14.63
CA VAL A 61 -13.75 -5.20 13.85
C VAL A 61 -13.57 -6.58 13.24
N PHE A 62 -12.37 -6.89 12.74
CA PHE A 62 -12.02 -8.22 12.24
C PHE A 62 -12.20 -9.28 13.32
N LYS A 63 -11.56 -9.10 14.48
CA LYS A 63 -11.66 -10.02 15.63
C LYS A 63 -13.10 -10.23 16.07
N ASN A 64 -13.85 -9.14 16.26
CA ASN A 64 -15.25 -9.20 16.66
C ASN A 64 -16.14 -9.90 15.62
N SER A 65 -15.78 -9.85 14.34
CA SER A 65 -16.51 -10.54 13.27
C SER A 65 -16.22 -12.04 13.26
N LEU A 66 -14.97 -12.44 13.55
CA LEU A 66 -14.60 -13.84 13.75
C LEU A 66 -15.29 -14.45 14.97
N GLU A 67 -15.33 -13.72 16.09
CA GLU A 67 -15.99 -14.16 17.33
C GLU A 67 -17.49 -14.44 17.15
N LYS A 68 -18.13 -13.84 16.13
CA LYS A 68 -19.52 -14.11 15.76
C LYS A 68 -19.73 -15.37 14.92
N GLY A 69 -18.66 -16.11 14.59
CA GLY A 69 -18.73 -17.30 13.74
C GLY A 69 -19.03 -17.00 12.27
N LEU A 70 -18.84 -15.76 11.82
CA LEU A 70 -19.09 -15.34 10.44
C LEU A 70 -17.97 -15.80 9.48
N THR A 71 -17.54 -17.06 9.55
CA THR A 71 -16.43 -17.62 8.76
C THR A 71 -16.89 -18.35 7.50
N GLY A 72 -18.20 -18.52 7.31
CA GLY A 72 -18.78 -19.20 6.15
C GLY A 72 -18.69 -18.42 4.83
N GLY A 73 -18.89 -19.11 3.72
CA GLY A 73 -18.90 -18.53 2.36
C GLY A 73 -20.24 -17.95 1.92
N LEU A 74 -21.19 -17.74 2.85
CA LEU A 74 -22.48 -17.14 2.56
C LEU A 74 -22.35 -15.62 2.43
N GLN A 75 -23.06 -15.06 1.46
CA GLN A 75 -23.08 -13.62 1.24
C GLN A 75 -23.78 -12.91 2.39
N VAL A 76 -23.15 -11.84 2.85
CA VAL A 76 -23.70 -10.97 3.89
C VAL A 76 -23.91 -9.60 3.26
N ARG A 77 -25.03 -9.44 2.54
CA ARG A 77 -25.37 -8.27 1.70
C ARG A 77 -25.19 -6.93 2.41
N HIS A 78 -25.48 -6.85 3.71
CA HIS A 78 -25.31 -5.60 4.45
C HIS A 78 -23.83 -5.20 4.65
N LEU A 79 -22.90 -6.17 4.72
CA LEU A 79 -21.46 -5.90 4.80
C LEU A 79 -20.89 -5.51 3.45
N GLU A 80 -21.37 -6.11 2.37
CA GLU A 80 -21.06 -5.71 0.99
C GLU A 80 -21.46 -4.25 0.74
N GLY A 81 -22.70 -3.87 1.08
CA GLY A 81 -23.17 -2.50 0.99
C GLY A 81 -22.36 -1.53 1.85
N ARG A 82 -22.01 -1.93 3.08
CA ARG A 82 -21.17 -1.12 3.96
C ARG A 82 -19.77 -0.91 3.40
N PHE A 83 -19.15 -1.94 2.84
CA PHE A 83 -17.85 -1.85 2.18
C PHE A 83 -17.91 -0.86 1.02
N ALA A 84 -18.88 -1.02 0.11
CA ALA A 84 -19.06 -0.10 -1.01
C ALA A 84 -19.26 1.35 -0.56
N VAL A 85 -20.07 1.60 0.47
CA VAL A 85 -20.28 2.95 1.03
C VAL A 85 -18.97 3.54 1.59
N SER A 86 -18.16 2.73 2.26
CA SER A 86 -16.89 3.17 2.86
C SER A 86 -15.87 3.54 1.77
N VAL A 87 -15.78 2.75 0.70
CA VAL A 87 -14.94 3.04 -0.48
C VAL A 87 -15.39 4.31 -1.19
N LYS A 88 -16.70 4.49 -1.40
CA LYS A 88 -17.26 5.72 -2.01
C LYS A 88 -16.96 6.97 -1.17
N ARG A 89 -17.09 6.85 0.15
CA ARG A 89 -16.76 7.94 1.08
C ARG A 89 -15.28 8.30 1.03
N PHE A 90 -14.40 7.30 0.91
CA PHE A 90 -12.97 7.49 0.77
C PHE A 90 -12.62 8.26 -0.51
N LEU A 91 -13.23 7.91 -1.64
CA LEU A 91 -12.99 8.58 -2.93
C LEU A 91 -13.61 9.98 -3.03
N GLY A 92 -14.61 10.28 -2.20
CA GLY A 92 -15.31 11.57 -2.23
C GLY A 92 -16.18 11.81 -3.48
N CYS A 93 -16.42 10.79 -4.31
CA CYS A 93 -17.19 10.87 -5.54
C CYS A 93 -18.27 9.77 -5.66
N PHE A 94 -19.30 10.01 -6.47
CA PHE A 94 -20.46 9.11 -6.64
C PHE A 94 -20.27 8.11 -7.79
N MET A 95 -19.18 7.33 -7.79
CA MET A 95 -18.93 6.31 -8.82
C MET A 95 -19.51 4.93 -8.45
N GLY A 96 -19.59 4.04 -9.45
CA GLY A 96 -19.88 2.63 -9.24
C GLY A 96 -18.70 1.93 -8.57
N VAL A 97 -18.96 1.07 -7.59
CA VAL A 97 -17.93 0.29 -6.89
C VAL A 97 -18.30 -1.18 -7.01
N ASP A 98 -17.38 -1.98 -7.50
CA ASP A 98 -17.46 -3.43 -7.44
C ASP A 98 -16.21 -4.01 -6.76
N PHE A 99 -16.32 -5.20 -6.21
CA PHE A 99 -15.27 -5.80 -5.40
C PHE A 99 -15.45 -7.31 -5.27
N GLY A 100 -14.33 -8.01 -5.09
CA GLY A 100 -14.31 -9.45 -4.90
C GLY A 100 -12.94 -9.94 -4.45
N SER A 101 -12.82 -11.25 -4.22
CA SER A 101 -11.52 -11.91 -4.15
C SER A 101 -11.06 -12.24 -5.56
N TRP A 102 -10.58 -11.23 -6.26
CA TRP A 102 -9.88 -11.44 -7.52
C TRP A 102 -8.61 -12.22 -7.18
N ASN A 103 -8.48 -13.46 -7.65
CA ASN A 103 -7.21 -14.18 -7.52
C ASN A 103 -6.16 -13.29 -8.16
N VAL A 104 -5.10 -12.97 -7.43
CA VAL A 104 -3.94 -12.28 -8.00
C VAL A 104 -3.20 -13.20 -9.02
N GLU A 105 -3.61 -14.47 -9.15
CA GLU A 105 -3.22 -15.37 -10.25
C GLU A 105 -4.20 -15.40 -11.44
N ALA A 106 -5.41 -14.84 -11.29
CA ALA A 106 -6.28 -14.49 -12.43
C ALA A 106 -6.14 -13.01 -12.82
N PHE A 107 -5.36 -12.28 -12.01
CA PHE A 107 -5.00 -10.89 -12.12
C PHE A 107 -3.61 -10.76 -11.50
N SER A 108 -2.57 -11.29 -12.17
CA SER A 108 -1.22 -10.83 -11.84
C SER A 108 -1.21 -9.29 -11.82
N PRO A 109 -0.29 -8.61 -11.11
CA PRO A 109 -0.09 -7.18 -11.29
C PRO A 109 0.12 -6.79 -12.77
N GLN A 110 0.35 -7.77 -13.66
CA GLN A 110 0.41 -7.67 -15.11
C GLN A 110 -0.88 -8.13 -15.88
N GLU A 111 -1.88 -8.76 -15.23
CA GLU A 111 -3.16 -9.23 -15.81
C GLU A 111 -4.41 -8.50 -15.28
N LEU A 112 -4.29 -7.66 -14.25
CA LEU A 112 -4.93 -6.35 -14.41
C LEU A 112 -4.40 -5.87 -15.75
N THR A 113 -5.27 -5.57 -16.73
CA THR A 113 -4.80 -5.12 -18.04
C THR A 113 -3.58 -4.21 -17.83
N PRO A 114 -2.56 -4.23 -18.70
CA PRO A 114 -1.41 -3.33 -18.58
C PRO A 114 -1.78 -1.84 -18.32
N ASP A 115 -3.07 -1.51 -18.45
CA ASP A 115 -3.75 -0.24 -18.30
C ASP A 115 -4.65 -0.06 -17.06
N LEU A 116 -4.88 -1.01 -16.12
CA LEU A 116 -5.76 -0.73 -14.96
C LEU A 116 -4.99 0.10 -13.90
N PRO A 117 -5.26 1.40 -13.76
CA PRO A 117 -4.45 2.25 -12.90
C PRO A 117 -4.72 1.94 -11.43
N LEU A 118 -3.71 2.16 -10.58
CA LEU A 118 -3.85 1.99 -9.14
C LEU A 118 -3.98 3.34 -8.45
N TYR A 119 -5.12 3.57 -7.80
CA TYR A 119 -5.38 4.79 -7.05
C TYR A 119 -4.63 4.73 -5.72
N ARG A 120 -3.97 5.85 -5.42
CA ARG A 120 -3.20 6.13 -4.21
C ARG A 120 -3.62 7.52 -3.74
N PRO A 121 -4.04 7.69 -2.48
CA PRO A 121 -4.38 9.01 -1.96
C PRO A 121 -3.22 9.99 -2.12
N TRP A 122 -3.48 11.30 -2.18
CA TRP A 122 -2.46 12.37 -2.30
C TRP A 122 -1.65 12.44 -3.61
N LEU A 123 -1.84 11.55 -4.57
CA LEU A 123 -1.30 11.74 -5.92
C LEU A 123 -2.20 12.67 -6.75
N GLU A 124 -1.59 13.42 -7.66
CA GLU A 124 -2.32 14.22 -8.64
C GLU A 124 -2.80 13.33 -9.81
N TYR A 125 -4.09 13.45 -10.14
CA TYR A 125 -4.75 12.64 -11.15
C TYR A 125 -5.30 13.44 -12.32
N LYS A 126 -4.71 14.61 -12.63
CA LYS A 126 -5.20 15.54 -13.66
C LYS A 126 -5.36 14.90 -15.05
N ASN A 127 -4.54 13.90 -15.38
CA ASN A 127 -4.54 13.21 -16.67
C ASN A 127 -5.16 11.81 -16.60
N TRP A 128 -5.79 11.45 -15.48
CA TRP A 128 -6.45 10.16 -15.39
C TRP A 128 -7.74 10.15 -16.19
N ASP A 129 -7.84 9.16 -17.05
CA ASP A 129 -9.08 8.86 -17.74
C ASP A 129 -10.03 8.10 -16.77
N PHE A 130 -10.80 8.86 -15.98
CA PHE A 130 -11.84 8.30 -15.10
C PHE A 130 -13.03 7.70 -15.88
N SER A 131 -12.99 7.70 -17.22
CA SER A 131 -13.88 6.87 -18.06
C SER A 131 -13.41 5.41 -18.17
N ARG A 132 -12.23 5.09 -17.62
CA ARG A 132 -11.74 3.72 -17.43
C ARG A 132 -11.84 3.30 -15.96
N ALA A 133 -11.95 1.99 -15.75
CA ALA A 133 -11.90 1.44 -14.40
C ALA A 133 -10.51 1.61 -13.76
N PHE A 134 -10.44 1.61 -12.43
CA PHE A 134 -9.18 1.61 -11.69
C PHE A 134 -9.31 0.83 -10.37
N ALA A 135 -8.19 0.37 -9.81
CA ALA A 135 -8.17 -0.35 -8.55
C ALA A 135 -7.73 0.55 -7.38
N ILE A 136 -8.05 0.15 -6.15
CA ILE A 136 -7.49 0.74 -4.93
C ILE A 136 -6.87 -0.36 -4.09
N ILE A 137 -5.72 -0.11 -3.47
CA ILE A 137 -5.17 -1.01 -2.46
C ILE A 137 -6.13 -1.09 -1.29
N ASN A 138 -6.43 -2.30 -0.84
CA ASN A 138 -7.18 -2.50 0.38
C ASN A 138 -6.33 -2.10 1.60
N PRO A 139 -6.76 -1.13 2.43
CA PRO A 139 -6.04 -0.72 3.64
C PRO A 139 -6.14 -1.76 4.78
N PHE A 140 -6.61 -2.98 4.50
CA PHE A 140 -6.56 -4.13 5.38
C PHE A 140 -5.62 -5.22 4.81
N PRO A 141 -4.36 -5.28 5.26
CA PRO A 141 -3.29 -6.08 4.64
C PRO A 141 -3.37 -7.59 4.90
N TRP A 142 -4.20 -8.04 5.85
CA TRP A 142 -4.33 -9.48 6.13
C TRP A 142 -5.17 -10.22 5.09
N SER A 143 -5.51 -9.55 3.98
CA SER A 143 -6.39 -10.11 2.99
C SER A 143 -5.96 -9.68 1.60
N GLU A 144 -5.73 -10.66 0.73
CA GLU A 144 -5.63 -10.45 -0.73
C GLU A 144 -6.97 -9.98 -1.32
N ALA A 145 -8.04 -9.95 -0.51
CA ALA A 145 -9.39 -9.59 -0.89
C ALA A 145 -10.18 -8.96 0.28
N PRO A 146 -11.08 -7.99 0.03
CA PRO A 146 -11.50 -7.50 -1.27
C PRO A 146 -10.45 -6.59 -1.92
N VAL A 147 -10.26 -6.72 -3.23
CA VAL A 147 -9.64 -5.64 -4.02
C VAL A 147 -10.79 -4.84 -4.64
N PRO A 148 -11.02 -3.59 -4.20
CA PRO A 148 -12.03 -2.74 -4.81
C PRO A 148 -11.60 -2.28 -6.20
N VAL A 149 -12.49 -2.48 -7.16
CA VAL A 149 -12.36 -1.98 -8.53
C VAL A 149 -13.47 -0.95 -8.75
N ILE A 150 -13.08 0.24 -9.17
CA ILE A 150 -13.96 1.37 -9.32
C ILE A 150 -14.28 1.51 -10.79
N PHE A 151 -15.58 1.60 -11.09
CA PHE A 151 -16.08 1.67 -12.45
C PHE A 151 -16.63 3.06 -12.76
N PRO A 152 -16.48 3.52 -14.01
CA PRO A 152 -17.18 4.71 -14.48
C PRO A 152 -18.69 4.58 -14.30
N HIS A 153 -19.38 5.71 -14.25
CA HIS A 153 -20.83 5.73 -14.07
C HIS A 153 -21.55 4.97 -15.20
N GLY A 154 -22.48 4.08 -14.86
CA GLY A 154 -23.22 3.27 -15.82
C GLY A 154 -22.51 2.00 -16.31
N CYS A 155 -21.23 1.81 -15.96
CA CYS A 155 -20.53 0.55 -16.18
C CYS A 155 -20.80 -0.42 -15.03
N GLN A 156 -20.90 -1.71 -15.36
CA GLN A 156 -20.96 -2.80 -14.40
C GLN A 156 -19.84 -3.80 -14.70
N ALA A 157 -19.37 -4.52 -13.69
CA ALA A 157 -18.44 -5.60 -13.92
C ALA A 157 -19.12 -6.72 -14.73
N GLY A 158 -18.40 -7.25 -15.72
CA GLY A 158 -18.87 -8.35 -16.58
C GLY A 158 -18.84 -9.73 -15.92
N GLY A 159 -18.51 -9.83 -14.62
CA GLY A 159 -18.42 -11.10 -13.90
C GLY A 159 -18.50 -10.90 -12.39
N ALA A 160 -19.09 -11.86 -11.68
CA ALA A 160 -19.15 -11.84 -10.24
C ALA A 160 -17.74 -12.13 -9.67
N GLY A 161 -17.13 -11.14 -9.02
CA GLY A 161 -15.95 -11.36 -8.20
C GLY A 161 -16.20 -12.52 -7.22
N ARG A 162 -15.17 -13.34 -6.95
CA ARG A 162 -15.31 -14.42 -5.96
C ARG A 162 -15.74 -13.85 -4.61
N LYS A 163 -16.55 -14.62 -3.89
CA LYS A 163 -17.14 -14.21 -2.61
C LYS A 163 -16.03 -13.91 -1.59
N VAL A 164 -16.16 -12.78 -0.92
CA VAL A 164 -15.25 -12.35 0.15
C VAL A 164 -15.85 -12.73 1.50
N SER A 165 -15.03 -13.26 2.39
CA SER A 165 -15.48 -13.64 3.73
C SER A 165 -16.00 -12.41 4.51
N PRO A 166 -17.12 -12.53 5.25
CA PRO A 166 -17.68 -11.43 6.04
C PRO A 166 -16.70 -10.68 6.97
N PRO A 167 -15.74 -11.32 7.67
CA PRO A 167 -14.81 -10.64 8.55
C PRO A 167 -13.85 -9.74 7.77
N PHE A 168 -13.42 -10.17 6.58
CA PHE A 168 -12.60 -9.37 5.68
C PHE A 168 -13.36 -8.17 5.14
N LEU A 169 -14.63 -8.33 4.73
CA LEU A 169 -15.46 -7.20 4.30
C LEU A 169 -15.64 -6.17 5.42
N ALA A 170 -15.98 -6.63 6.63
CA ALA A 170 -16.20 -5.76 7.78
C ALA A 170 -14.92 -4.99 8.18
N ALA A 171 -13.78 -5.68 8.21
CA ALA A 171 -12.49 -5.09 8.55
C ALA A 171 -12.01 -4.11 7.49
N SER A 172 -12.14 -4.46 6.21
CA SER A 172 -11.72 -3.61 5.07
C SER A 172 -12.60 -2.37 4.98
N ALA A 173 -13.92 -2.49 5.18
CA ALA A 173 -14.81 -1.33 5.25
C ALA A 173 -14.37 -0.36 6.34
N ARG A 174 -14.06 -0.88 7.55
CA ARG A 174 -13.55 -0.05 8.64
C ARG A 174 -12.18 0.55 8.33
N ALA A 175 -11.29 -0.18 7.66
CA ALA A 175 -9.98 0.31 7.27
C ALA A 175 -10.08 1.48 6.28
N PHE A 176 -11.03 1.45 5.33
CA PHE A 176 -11.32 2.59 4.46
C PHE A 176 -11.84 3.80 5.23
N ASP A 177 -12.73 3.61 6.20
CA ASP A 177 -13.18 4.70 7.09
C ASP A 177 -12.01 5.29 7.90
N ASP A 178 -11.12 4.44 8.44
CA ASP A 178 -9.93 4.86 9.17
C ASP A 178 -8.96 5.65 8.26
N LEU A 179 -8.69 5.15 7.06
CA LEU A 179 -7.83 5.82 6.07
C LEU A 179 -8.43 7.16 5.61
N THR A 180 -9.76 7.23 5.44
CA THR A 180 -10.45 8.49 5.07
C THR A 180 -10.19 9.59 6.09
N ALA A 181 -10.13 9.26 7.38
CA ALA A 181 -9.81 10.23 8.42
C ALA A 181 -8.37 10.74 8.29
N VAL A 182 -7.42 9.85 7.98
CA VAL A 182 -6.00 10.18 7.80
C VAL A 182 -5.76 11.04 6.56
N VAL A 183 -6.39 10.68 5.43
CA VAL A 183 -6.26 11.44 4.16
C VAL A 183 -6.68 12.90 4.32
N LYS A 184 -7.70 13.17 5.14
CA LYS A 184 -8.16 14.54 5.41
C LYS A 184 -7.21 15.38 6.27
N GLN A 185 -6.28 14.74 6.99
CA GLN A 185 -5.37 15.40 7.92
C GLN A 185 -4.00 15.71 7.31
N ILE A 186 -3.55 14.90 6.36
CA ILE A 186 -2.22 15.01 5.75
C ILE A 186 -2.27 15.96 4.55
N ARG A 187 -1.34 16.93 4.49
CA ARG A 187 -1.17 17.83 3.36
C ARG A 187 0.11 17.50 2.60
N THR A 188 0.11 17.64 1.28
CA THR A 188 1.26 17.33 0.43
C THR A 188 2.46 18.24 0.69
N GLU A 189 2.21 19.44 1.20
CA GLU A 189 3.23 20.44 1.53
C GLU A 189 4.03 20.03 2.78
N ASP A 190 3.48 19.18 3.65
CA ASP A 190 4.15 18.71 4.87
C ASP A 190 5.45 17.95 4.56
N PHE A 191 5.60 17.48 3.33
CA PHE A 191 6.73 16.69 2.85
C PHE A 191 7.81 17.51 2.12
N ALA A 192 7.58 18.81 1.86
CA ALA A 192 8.52 19.65 1.11
C ALA A 192 9.91 19.76 1.77
N ARG A 193 10.00 19.55 3.08
CA ARG A 193 11.26 19.52 3.84
C ARG A 193 12.25 18.45 3.35
N PHE A 194 11.78 17.42 2.65
CA PHE A 194 12.61 16.33 2.14
C PHE A 194 13.16 16.59 0.72
N ASP A 195 12.60 17.57 -0.01
CA ASP A 195 12.86 17.76 -1.44
C ASP A 195 14.32 17.98 -1.77
N LYS A 196 15.00 18.79 -0.95
CA LYS A 196 16.43 19.08 -1.13
C LYS A 196 17.31 17.87 -0.86
N GLU A 197 16.85 16.94 -0.04
CA GLU A 197 17.66 15.82 0.43
C GLU A 197 17.50 14.60 -0.49
N ILE A 198 16.33 14.39 -1.08
CA ILE A 198 16.05 13.24 -1.96
C ILE A 198 16.97 13.24 -3.20
N PRO A 199 17.70 12.13 -3.47
CA PRO A 199 18.52 11.99 -4.68
C PRO A 199 17.63 11.74 -5.90
N VAL A 200 17.49 12.75 -6.77
CA VAL A 200 16.59 12.73 -7.94
C VAL A 200 16.93 11.67 -8.99
N LYS A 201 18.18 11.23 -9.04
CA LYS A 201 18.65 10.12 -9.88
C LYS A 201 18.10 8.76 -9.43
N VAL A 202 17.83 8.60 -8.13
CA VAL A 202 17.29 7.36 -7.56
C VAL A 202 15.78 7.44 -7.41
N PHE A 203 15.28 8.57 -6.91
CA PHE A 203 13.88 8.71 -6.53
C PHE A 203 13.20 9.93 -7.14
N GLU A 204 11.94 9.74 -7.51
CA GLU A 204 11.01 10.81 -7.82
C GLU A 204 9.97 10.91 -6.69
N ARG A 205 9.87 12.08 -6.04
CA ARG A 205 8.84 12.31 -5.01
C ARG A 205 7.54 12.84 -5.62
N LYS A 206 6.42 12.17 -5.34
CA LYS A 206 5.07 12.64 -5.68
C LYS A 206 4.20 12.62 -4.44
N GLY A 207 3.85 13.80 -3.93
CA GLY A 207 3.19 13.91 -2.62
C GLY A 207 4.01 13.21 -1.52
N PRO A 208 3.41 12.34 -0.70
CA PRO A 208 4.16 11.58 0.31
C PRO A 208 4.91 10.35 -0.23
N TYR A 209 4.85 10.07 -1.54
CA TYR A 209 5.46 8.87 -2.11
C TYR A 209 6.84 9.12 -2.69
N LEU A 210 7.71 8.12 -2.56
CA LEU A 210 9.00 8.00 -3.25
C LEU A 210 8.91 6.86 -4.24
N PHE A 211 8.85 7.20 -5.52
CA PHE A 211 8.98 6.27 -6.63
C PHE A 211 10.45 6.15 -7.00
N TYR A 212 10.87 4.99 -7.51
CA TYR A 212 12.15 4.93 -8.21
C TYR A 212 12.06 5.80 -9.47
N SER A 213 13.10 6.59 -9.74
CA SER A 213 13.16 7.46 -10.91
C SER A 213 13.10 6.66 -12.20
N ALA A 214 12.56 7.25 -13.26
CA ALA A 214 12.56 6.63 -14.59
C ALA A 214 14.00 6.40 -15.11
N ASP A 215 14.93 7.26 -14.70
CA ASP A 215 16.35 7.20 -15.08
C ASP A 215 17.18 6.30 -14.13
N PHE A 216 16.56 5.72 -13.10
CA PHE A 216 17.26 4.83 -12.19
C PHE A 216 17.41 3.46 -12.86
N ASP A 217 18.59 3.16 -13.41
CA ASP A 217 18.88 1.91 -14.12
C ASP A 217 19.43 0.79 -13.24
N GLU A 218 19.74 1.08 -11.97
CA GLU A 218 20.29 0.10 -11.06
C GLU A 218 19.21 -0.81 -10.41
N ASN A 219 19.68 -1.76 -9.59
CA ASN A 219 18.86 -2.75 -8.93
C ASN A 219 18.20 -2.19 -7.65
N PRO A 220 16.86 -2.07 -7.57
CA PRO A 220 16.14 -1.59 -6.39
C PRO A 220 16.49 -2.33 -5.09
N LEU A 221 16.80 -3.63 -5.19
CA LEU A 221 17.15 -4.47 -4.05
C LEU A 221 18.41 -3.96 -3.34
N GLU A 222 19.37 -3.37 -4.05
CA GLU A 222 20.60 -2.84 -3.45
C GLU A 222 20.32 -1.59 -2.61
N ILE A 223 19.51 -0.67 -3.15
CA ILE A 223 19.03 0.51 -2.44
C ILE A 223 18.22 0.10 -1.21
N PHE A 224 17.35 -0.90 -1.34
CA PHE A 224 16.60 -1.47 -0.23
C PHE A 224 17.52 -2.04 0.86
N LEU A 225 18.46 -2.91 0.50
CA LEU A 225 19.40 -3.52 1.43
C LEU A 225 20.26 -2.48 2.15
N LYS A 226 20.61 -1.38 1.47
CA LYS A 226 21.33 -0.25 2.04
C LYS A 226 20.44 0.55 3.01
N ALA A 227 19.18 0.79 2.65
CA ALA A 227 18.22 1.49 3.50
C ALA A 227 18.03 0.78 4.85
N LEU A 228 18.12 -0.55 4.86
CA LEU A 228 18.10 -1.33 6.10
C LEU A 228 19.23 -0.94 7.06
N ASP A 229 20.41 -0.52 6.61
CA ASP A 229 21.49 -0.06 7.50
C ASP A 229 21.13 1.27 8.20
N PHE A 230 20.22 2.04 7.60
CA PHE A 230 19.68 3.29 8.15
C PHE A 230 18.38 3.09 8.93
N ASN A 231 18.00 1.83 9.21
CA ASN A 231 16.74 1.47 9.84
C ASN A 231 15.51 1.91 9.04
N LEU A 232 15.60 1.96 7.71
CA LEU A 232 14.49 2.27 6.82
C LEU A 232 14.08 1.00 6.07
N LEU A 233 12.78 0.70 6.03
CA LEU A 233 12.21 -0.35 5.20
C LEU A 233 11.52 0.29 4.00
N LEU A 234 12.22 0.34 2.86
CA LEU A 234 11.69 0.87 1.60
C LEU A 234 10.92 -0.21 0.81
N SER A 235 10.20 0.21 -0.22
CA SER A 235 9.77 -0.69 -1.28
C SER A 235 10.99 -1.32 -1.93
N PRO A 236 11.07 -2.66 -2.03
CA PRO A 236 12.22 -3.30 -2.65
C PRO A 236 12.11 -3.42 -4.19
N CYS A 237 11.05 -2.90 -4.84
CA CYS A 237 10.83 -2.97 -6.29
C CYS A 237 10.39 -1.62 -6.91
N LYS A 238 10.51 -1.49 -8.25
CA LYS A 238 10.18 -0.23 -8.97
C LYS A 238 8.68 0.00 -9.13
N GLU A 239 7.90 -1.07 -9.11
CA GLU A 239 6.45 -1.04 -9.36
C GLU A 239 5.66 -0.43 -8.20
N LEU A 240 6.23 -0.47 -6.99
CA LEU A 240 5.61 0.03 -5.78
C LEU A 240 6.44 1.18 -5.19
N PRO A 241 5.82 2.33 -4.86
CA PRO A 241 6.52 3.40 -4.18
C PRO A 241 6.73 3.07 -2.71
N SER A 242 7.73 3.71 -2.12
CA SER A 242 7.77 3.89 -0.67
C SER A 242 6.91 5.09 -0.27
N PHE A 243 6.44 5.13 0.97
CA PHE A 243 5.67 6.21 1.56
C PHE A 243 6.46 6.87 2.69
N ILE A 244 6.55 8.19 2.67
CA ILE A 244 7.14 8.99 3.75
C ILE A 244 6.06 9.23 4.80
N PRO A 245 6.22 8.73 6.03
CA PRO A 245 5.20 8.96 7.04
C PRO A 245 5.15 10.42 7.52
N PRO A 246 3.96 10.99 7.75
CA PRO A 246 3.80 12.41 8.09
C PRO A 246 4.41 12.79 9.45
N GLU A 247 4.27 11.92 10.45
CA GLU A 247 4.62 12.20 11.84
C GLU A 247 6.11 12.00 12.17
N VAL A 248 6.93 11.59 11.19
CA VAL A 248 8.34 11.32 11.46
C VAL A 248 9.18 12.59 11.36
N THR A 249 10.13 12.76 12.28
CA THR A 249 11.13 13.84 12.21
C THR A 249 11.97 13.75 10.93
N GLY A 250 12.08 12.55 10.36
CA GLY A 250 12.71 12.30 9.08
C GLY A 250 14.24 12.27 9.11
N SER A 251 14.87 12.30 10.28
CA SER A 251 16.33 12.29 10.41
C SER A 251 16.99 11.05 9.80
N GLU A 252 16.35 9.88 9.91
CA GLU A 252 16.83 8.62 9.31
C GLU A 252 16.77 8.71 7.78
N ILE A 253 15.66 9.25 7.23
CA ILE A 253 15.45 9.47 5.80
C ILE A 253 16.51 10.43 5.24
N ILE A 254 16.72 11.58 5.90
CA ILE A 254 17.70 12.58 5.46
C ILE A 254 19.12 11.99 5.46
N LYS A 255 19.52 11.27 6.51
CA LYS A 255 20.83 10.61 6.58
C LYS A 255 21.02 9.61 5.44
N PHE A 256 20.02 8.78 5.17
CA PHE A 256 20.05 7.83 4.07
C PHE A 256 20.16 8.51 2.71
N CYS A 257 19.33 9.54 2.46
CA CYS A 257 19.36 10.26 1.20
C CYS A 257 20.70 10.97 0.94
N ARG A 258 21.33 11.53 1.98
CA ARG A 258 22.70 12.10 1.87
C ARG A 258 23.74 11.03 1.58
N HIS A 259 23.68 9.90 2.26
CA HIS A 259 24.57 8.76 2.00
C HIS A 259 24.51 8.31 0.54
N LEU A 260 23.30 8.24 -0.05
CA LEU A 260 23.13 7.89 -1.46
C LEU A 260 23.84 8.90 -2.38
N LYS A 261 23.62 10.21 -2.17
CA LYS A 261 24.27 11.27 -2.95
C LYS A 261 25.80 11.20 -2.88
N GLU A 262 26.33 11.00 -1.67
CA GLU A 262 27.78 10.86 -1.44
C GLU A 262 28.36 9.62 -2.10
N SER A 263 27.55 8.56 -2.23
CA SER A 263 27.93 7.31 -2.88
C SER A 263 27.79 7.34 -4.41
N GLY A 264 27.43 8.50 -5.00
CA GLY A 264 27.32 8.69 -6.45
C GLY A 264 25.96 8.34 -7.05
N PHE A 265 25.00 7.95 -6.22
CA PHE A 265 23.62 7.69 -6.62
C PHE A 265 22.82 8.99 -6.82
#